data_AF-A0A7V9BCP1-F1
#
_entry.id   AF-A0A7V9BCP1-F1
#
_cell.length_a   1.000
_cell.length_b   1.000
_cell.length_c   1.000
_cell.angle_alpha   90.00
_cell.angle_beta   90.00
_cell.angle_gamma   90.00
#
_symmetry.space_group_name_H-M   'P 1'
#
loop_
_entity.id
_entity.type
_entity.pdbx_description
1 polymer ?
#
loop_
_entity_poly.entity_id
_entity_poly.type
_entity_poly.pdbx_seq_one_letter_code
_entity_poly.pdbx_strand_id
1 'polypeptide(L)'
;MAGATENRSKPVLRRATEHEENAVGIVRSVLTPELLPPEWQNHPHPIGGYCYVASEALYYLLGGSEAGLTAKRAPCEGGEHWWLEGVGDKLIDATADQFEGDFDYTEGIVSTFLTPEPSPRAVKILLRVGAAGLTL
;
A
#
# COMPACT_ATOMS: atom_id res chain seq x y z
N MET A 1 -8.71 30.82 19.55
CA MET A 1 -9.13 30.71 18.13
C MET A 1 -8.00 30.07 17.34
N ALA A 2 -8.35 29.44 16.22
CA ALA A 2 -7.57 28.52 15.39
C ALA A 2 -7.47 27.08 15.93
N GLY A 3 -8.57 26.35 15.81
CA GLY A 3 -8.52 24.91 15.52
C GLY A 3 -8.46 24.71 14.01
N ALA A 4 -7.73 23.67 13.59
CA ALA A 4 -7.46 23.10 12.25
C ALA A 4 -5.93 22.91 12.13
N THR A 5 -5.37 21.73 11.89
CA THR A 5 -5.77 20.63 10.99
C THR A 5 -5.22 19.28 11.50
N GLU A 6 -6.04 18.46 12.15
CA GLU A 6 -5.80 17.00 12.16
C GLU A 6 -6.54 16.40 10.98
N ASN A 7 -6.02 16.63 9.77
CA ASN A 7 -6.37 15.80 8.62
C ASN A 7 -5.12 15.05 8.18
N ARG A 8 -4.66 14.13 9.05
CA ARG A 8 -3.73 13.10 8.61
C ARG A 8 -4.59 12.01 8.01
N SER A 9 -4.88 12.14 6.71
CA SER A 9 -5.47 11.05 5.93
C SER A 9 -4.68 9.77 6.25
N LYS A 10 -5.41 8.70 6.60
CA LYS A 10 -4.86 7.43 7.11
C LYS A 10 -4.91 6.37 6.01
N PRO A 11 -4.13 5.28 6.12
CA PRO A 11 -4.42 4.09 5.30
C PRO A 11 -5.88 3.67 5.47
N VAL A 12 -6.48 3.11 4.42
CA VAL A 12 -7.83 2.55 4.49
C VAL A 12 -7.71 1.06 4.76
N LEU A 13 -8.17 0.65 5.95
CA LEU A 13 -8.15 -0.72 6.43
C LEU A 13 -9.58 -1.13 6.80
N ARG A 14 -10.14 -2.11 6.11
CA ARG A 14 -11.48 -2.66 6.37
C ARG A 14 -11.35 -4.13 6.72
N ARG A 15 -11.92 -4.52 7.87
CA ARG A 15 -11.82 -5.88 8.43
C ARG A 15 -10.38 -6.44 8.44
N ALA A 16 -9.40 -5.55 8.59
CA ALA A 16 -8.01 -5.94 8.81
C ALA A 16 -7.85 -6.46 10.24
N THR A 17 -6.95 -7.42 10.40
CA THR A 17 -6.47 -7.92 11.68
C THR A 17 -5.40 -6.98 12.24
N GLU A 18 -5.15 -7.03 13.54
CA GLU A 18 -4.06 -6.27 14.18
C GLU A 18 -2.70 -6.56 13.53
N HIS A 19 -2.45 -7.80 13.10
CA HIS A 19 -1.23 -8.17 12.38
C HIS A 19 -1.11 -7.41 11.05
N GLU A 20 -2.19 -7.30 10.29
CA GLU A 20 -2.24 -6.57 9.01
C GLU A 20 -2.08 -5.06 9.22
N GLU A 21 -2.72 -4.49 10.25
CA GLU A 21 -2.55 -3.08 10.62
C GLU A 21 -1.09 -2.76 11.00
N ASN A 22 -0.45 -3.64 11.78
CA ASN A 22 0.96 -3.51 12.15
C ASN A 22 1.88 -3.62 10.93
N ALA A 23 1.60 -4.58 10.02
CA ALA A 23 2.36 -4.72 8.79
C ALA A 23 2.28 -3.45 7.92
N VAL A 24 1.10 -2.85 7.79
CA VAL A 24 0.91 -1.57 7.08
C VAL A 24 1.72 -0.45 7.74
N GLY A 25 1.68 -0.35 9.08
CA GLY A 25 2.47 0.64 9.82
C GLY A 25 3.97 0.52 9.56
N ILE A 26 4.50 -0.71 9.62
CA ILE A 26 5.94 -0.97 9.41
C ILE A 26 6.32 -0.72 7.95
N VAL A 27 5.55 -1.21 6.98
CA VAL A 27 5.80 -0.95 5.55
C VAL A 27 5.85 0.54 5.27
N ARG A 28 4.87 1.31 5.77
CA ARG A 28 4.85 2.78 5.62
C ARG A 28 6.06 3.45 6.24
N SER A 29 6.57 2.95 7.37
CA SER A 29 7.73 3.53 8.06
C SER A 29 9.05 3.37 7.29
N VAL A 30 9.11 2.45 6.32
CA VAL A 30 10.32 2.15 5.53
C VAL A 30 10.24 2.64 4.08
N LEU A 31 9.18 3.38 3.73
CA LEU A 31 9.03 4.02 2.42
C LEU A 31 9.94 5.24 2.34
N THR A 32 10.80 5.24 1.34
CA THR A 32 11.82 6.27 1.13
C THR A 32 11.94 6.60 -0.36
N PRO A 33 12.38 7.83 -0.71
CA PRO A 33 12.32 8.35 -2.08
C PRO A 33 12.98 7.47 -3.15
N GLU A 34 14.01 6.69 -2.81
CA GLU A 34 14.70 5.79 -3.73
C GLU A 34 13.87 4.55 -4.13
N LEU A 35 12.72 4.33 -3.48
CA LEU A 35 11.74 3.33 -3.91
C LEU A 35 10.75 3.90 -4.94
N LEU A 36 10.76 5.22 -5.18
CA LEU A 36 10.00 5.84 -6.26
C LEU A 36 10.81 5.85 -7.55
N PRO A 37 10.19 5.52 -8.69
CA PRO A 37 10.80 5.78 -9.98
C PRO A 37 10.87 7.31 -10.21
N PRO A 38 11.78 7.79 -11.08
CA PRO A 38 12.07 9.23 -11.21
C PRO A 38 10.84 10.12 -11.43
N GLU A 39 9.86 9.66 -12.20
CA GLU A 39 8.64 10.39 -12.54
C GLU A 39 7.71 10.62 -11.33
N TRP A 40 7.84 9.81 -10.26
CA TRP A 40 7.02 9.92 -9.06
C TRP A 40 7.74 10.63 -7.89
N GLN A 41 9.04 10.90 -7.98
CA GLN A 41 9.84 11.46 -6.87
C GLN A 41 9.42 12.87 -6.44
N ASN A 42 8.77 13.64 -7.33
CA ASN A 42 8.28 14.99 -7.06
C ASN A 42 6.77 15.04 -6.79
N HIS A 43 6.15 13.91 -6.42
CA HIS A 43 4.73 13.88 -6.14
C HIS A 43 4.38 14.82 -4.97
N PRO A 44 3.28 15.61 -5.06
CA PRO A 44 2.92 16.58 -4.03
C PRO A 44 2.61 15.96 -2.67
N HIS A 45 2.05 14.74 -2.68
CA HIS A 45 1.77 13.99 -1.46
C HIS A 45 2.94 13.04 -1.08
N PRO A 46 3.39 13.00 0.19
CA PRO A 46 4.53 12.18 0.63
C PRO A 46 4.41 10.67 0.39
N ILE A 47 3.19 10.14 0.34
CA ILE A 47 2.91 8.71 0.07
C ILE A 47 2.54 8.43 -1.39
N GLY A 48 2.52 9.45 -2.25
CA GLY A 48 2.15 9.30 -3.64
C GLY A 48 3.19 8.51 -4.43
N GLY A 49 2.70 7.68 -5.36
CA GLY A 49 3.54 6.82 -6.21
C GLY A 49 4.04 5.54 -5.54
N TYR A 50 3.76 5.33 -4.25
CA TYR A 50 4.12 4.10 -3.54
C TYR A 50 3.06 3.00 -3.62
N CYS A 51 1.84 3.28 -4.10
CA CYS A 51 0.71 2.36 -4.08
C CYS A 51 1.05 0.95 -4.62
N TYR A 52 1.76 0.88 -5.76
CA TYR A 52 2.22 -0.38 -6.33
C TYR A 52 3.16 -1.14 -5.39
N VAL A 53 4.26 -0.50 -4.97
CA VAL A 53 5.34 -1.19 -4.23
C VAL A 53 4.93 -1.51 -2.79
N ALA A 54 4.09 -0.66 -2.18
CA ALA A 54 3.55 -0.91 -0.85
C ALA A 54 2.56 -2.08 -0.87
N SER A 55 1.65 -2.12 -1.84
CA SER A 55 0.71 -3.23 -2.01
C SER A 55 1.42 -4.55 -2.34
N GLU A 56 2.43 -4.50 -3.20
CA GLU A 56 3.27 -5.67 -3.51
C GLU A 56 3.99 -6.20 -2.26
N ALA A 57 4.67 -5.33 -1.51
CA ALA A 57 5.35 -5.76 -0.29
C ALA A 57 4.39 -6.34 0.75
N LEU A 58 3.22 -5.70 0.96
CA LEU A 58 2.21 -6.21 1.88
C LEU A 58 1.64 -7.55 1.45
N TYR A 59 1.41 -7.75 0.15
CA TYR A 59 0.93 -9.02 -0.36
C TYR A 59 1.86 -10.16 0.04
N TYR A 60 3.17 -10.00 -0.19
CA TYR A 60 4.13 -11.04 0.17
C TYR A 60 4.34 -11.18 1.68
N LEU A 61 4.37 -10.08 2.45
CA LEU A 61 4.51 -10.12 3.91
C LEU A 61 3.36 -10.87 4.58
N LEU A 62 2.14 -10.70 4.05
CA LEU A 62 0.92 -11.24 4.64
C LEU A 62 0.55 -12.64 4.11
N GLY A 63 1.44 -13.29 3.34
CA GLY A 63 1.22 -14.64 2.82
C GLY A 63 0.44 -14.72 1.50
N GLY A 64 0.17 -13.58 0.87
CA GLY A 64 -0.34 -13.50 -0.51
C GLY A 64 -1.64 -14.27 -0.74
N SER A 65 -1.69 -15.01 -1.85
CA SER A 65 -2.85 -15.82 -2.22
C SER A 65 -3.17 -16.92 -1.22
N GLU A 66 -2.18 -17.47 -0.52
CA GLU A 66 -2.38 -18.50 0.51
C GLU A 66 -3.13 -17.92 1.72
N ALA A 67 -2.97 -16.63 2.00
CA ALA A 67 -3.76 -15.89 2.99
C ALA A 67 -5.10 -15.37 2.43
N GLY A 68 -5.44 -15.71 1.18
CA GLY A 68 -6.66 -15.26 0.51
C GLY A 68 -6.62 -13.80 0.05
N LEU A 69 -5.42 -13.20 -0.08
CA LEU A 69 -5.27 -11.84 -0.59
C LEU A 69 -5.24 -11.83 -2.12
N THR A 70 -5.79 -10.77 -2.69
CA THR A 70 -5.84 -10.49 -4.13
C THR A 70 -5.41 -9.06 -4.37
N ALA A 71 -4.50 -8.84 -5.31
CA ALA A 71 -4.14 -7.50 -5.73
C ALA A 71 -5.21 -6.91 -6.65
N LYS A 72 -5.49 -5.63 -6.44
CA LYS A 72 -6.49 -4.87 -7.17
C LYS A 72 -5.84 -3.62 -7.74
N ARG A 73 -6.34 -3.18 -8.90
CA ARG A 73 -5.98 -1.90 -9.48
C ARG A 73 -7.17 -1.21 -10.12
N ALA A 74 -7.14 0.12 -10.13
CA ALA A 74 -8.07 0.96 -10.88
C ALA A 74 -7.35 2.19 -11.41
N PRO A 75 -7.83 2.78 -12.53
CA PRO A 75 -7.31 4.05 -13.02
C PRO A 75 -7.47 5.16 -11.96
N CYS A 76 -6.48 6.04 -11.87
CA CYS A 76 -6.55 7.26 -11.07
C CYS A 76 -5.92 8.43 -11.84
N GLU A 77 -6.07 9.65 -11.33
CA GLU A 77 -5.30 10.78 -11.86
C GLU A 77 -3.80 10.47 -11.79
N GLY A 78 -3.10 10.54 -12.92
CA GLY A 78 -1.67 10.27 -13.01
C GLY A 78 -1.27 8.80 -13.21
N GLY A 79 -2.20 7.85 -13.27
CA GLY A 79 -1.88 6.45 -13.59
C GLY A 79 -2.86 5.42 -13.05
N GLU A 80 -2.35 4.50 -12.24
CA GLU A 80 -3.12 3.45 -11.61
C GLU A 80 -2.91 3.46 -10.10
N HIS A 81 -3.99 3.19 -9.37
CA HIS A 81 -3.94 2.95 -7.94
C HIS A 81 -3.98 1.46 -7.64
N TRP A 82 -3.23 1.02 -6.63
CA TRP A 82 -3.08 -0.38 -6.27
C TRP A 82 -3.35 -0.60 -4.78
N TRP A 83 -4.12 -1.64 -4.46
CA TRP A 83 -4.45 -2.06 -3.09
C TRP A 83 -4.65 -3.58 -3.03
N LEU A 84 -4.93 -4.10 -1.83
CA LEU A 84 -5.25 -5.52 -1.61
C LEU A 84 -6.69 -5.68 -1.12
N GLU A 85 -7.36 -6.69 -1.66
CA GLU A 85 -8.63 -7.22 -1.14
C GLU A 85 -8.41 -8.63 -0.60
N GLY A 86 -9.20 -9.03 0.39
CA GLY A 86 -9.17 -10.39 0.93
C GLY A 86 -10.56 -11.00 1.04
N VAL A 87 -10.66 -12.14 1.73
CA VAL A 87 -11.95 -12.80 1.97
C VAL A 87 -12.94 -11.86 2.66
N GLY A 88 -14.18 -11.82 2.16
CA GLY A 88 -15.23 -10.94 2.65
C GLY A 88 -15.14 -9.54 2.02
N ASP A 89 -15.31 -8.52 2.84
CA ASP A 89 -15.11 -7.10 2.47
C ASP A 89 -13.74 -6.59 2.97
N LYS A 90 -12.76 -7.47 3.16
CA LYS A 90 -11.42 -7.08 3.61
C LYS A 90 -10.76 -6.20 2.55
N LEU A 91 -10.27 -5.04 2.97
CA LEU A 91 -9.57 -4.08 2.12
C LEU A 91 -8.35 -3.55 2.88
N ILE A 92 -7.19 -3.59 2.24
CA ILE A 92 -5.92 -3.07 2.76
C ILE A 92 -5.34 -2.13 1.72
N ASP A 93 -5.37 -0.84 2.01
CA ASP A 93 -4.75 0.20 1.20
C ASP A 93 -3.84 1.07 2.08
N ALA A 94 -2.55 0.81 1.96
CA ALA A 94 -1.53 1.52 2.71
C ALA A 94 -1.24 2.93 2.18
N THR A 95 -1.88 3.37 1.11
CA THR A 95 -1.58 4.62 0.40
C THR A 95 -2.81 5.43 0.02
N ALA A 96 -3.99 5.05 0.50
CA ALA A 96 -5.27 5.74 0.24
C ALA A 96 -5.20 7.24 0.54
N ASP A 97 -4.39 7.62 1.51
CA ASP A 97 -4.14 9.01 1.91
C ASP A 97 -3.37 9.84 0.88
N GLN A 98 -2.91 9.26 -0.23
CA GLN A 98 -2.37 10.03 -1.36
C GLN A 98 -3.44 10.87 -2.07
N PHE A 99 -4.72 10.57 -1.87
CA PHE A 99 -5.85 11.28 -2.45
C PHE A 99 -6.42 12.30 -1.46
N GLU A 100 -6.88 13.45 -1.97
CA GLU A 100 -7.53 14.49 -1.15
C GLU A 100 -8.94 14.10 -0.68
N GLY A 101 -9.53 13.04 -1.24
CA GLY A 101 -10.86 12.52 -0.91
C GLY A 101 -10.94 11.00 -1.03
N ASP A 102 -12.17 10.48 -0.95
CA ASP A 102 -12.41 9.04 -1.03
C ASP A 102 -12.08 8.49 -2.43
N PHE A 103 -11.29 7.41 -2.46
CA PHE A 103 -11.02 6.66 -3.68
C PHE A 103 -12.17 5.68 -3.97
N ASP A 104 -12.64 5.63 -5.21
CA ASP A 104 -13.70 4.68 -5.61
C ASP A 104 -13.13 3.29 -5.90
N TYR A 105 -13.17 2.43 -4.89
CA TYR A 105 -12.73 1.04 -4.99
C TYR A 105 -13.64 0.16 -5.86
N THR A 106 -14.84 0.62 -6.24
CA THR A 106 -15.79 -0.19 -7.03
C THR A 106 -15.35 -0.37 -8.49
N GLU A 107 -14.50 0.53 -8.98
CA GLU A 107 -13.87 0.46 -10.31
C GLU A 107 -12.67 -0.51 -10.36
N GLY A 108 -12.34 -1.15 -9.22
CA GLY A 108 -11.20 -2.04 -9.09
C GLY A 108 -11.34 -3.37 -9.81
N ILE A 109 -10.37 -3.67 -10.68
CA ILE A 109 -10.21 -4.98 -11.30
C ILE A 109 -9.18 -5.83 -10.58
N VAL A 110 -9.38 -7.15 -10.59
CA VAL A 110 -8.37 -8.11 -10.12
C VAL A 110 -7.16 -8.07 -11.06
N SER A 111 -5.97 -8.05 -10.48
CA SER A 111 -4.72 -8.06 -11.23
C SER A 111 -3.69 -8.97 -10.55
N THR A 112 -2.74 -9.45 -11.33
CA THR A 112 -1.45 -9.86 -10.80
C THR A 112 -0.53 -8.64 -10.73
N PHE A 113 0.52 -8.70 -9.89
CA PHE A 113 1.58 -7.71 -9.95
C PHE A 113 2.32 -7.77 -11.30
N LEU A 114 3.07 -6.71 -11.62
CA LEU A 114 3.75 -6.57 -12.91
C LEU A 114 4.95 -7.51 -13.06
N THR A 115 5.38 -8.13 -11.95
CA THR A 115 6.48 -9.09 -11.91
C THR A 115 6.00 -10.43 -11.33
N PRO A 116 6.56 -11.57 -11.78
CA PRO A 116 6.19 -12.89 -11.28
C PRO A 116 6.70 -13.14 -9.84
N GLU A 117 7.77 -12.44 -9.46
CA GLU A 117 8.39 -12.44 -8.13
C GLU A 117 8.34 -11.02 -7.57
N PRO A 118 8.54 -10.81 -6.25
CA PRO A 118 8.56 -9.47 -5.68
C PRO A 118 9.55 -8.58 -6.43
N SER A 119 9.12 -7.40 -6.87
CA SER A 119 9.99 -6.47 -7.58
C SER A 119 11.21 -6.09 -6.73
N PRO A 120 12.34 -5.66 -7.32
CA PRO A 120 13.51 -5.23 -6.55
C PRO A 120 13.21 -4.14 -5.50
N ARG A 121 12.16 -3.33 -5.74
CA ARG A 121 11.71 -2.30 -4.81
C ARG A 121 10.92 -2.91 -3.66
N ALA A 122 10.03 -3.87 -3.92
CA ALA A 122 9.34 -4.62 -2.87
C ALA A 122 10.32 -5.43 -2.02
N VAL A 123 11.30 -6.12 -2.63
CA VAL A 123 12.35 -6.85 -1.88
C VAL A 123 13.07 -5.93 -0.89
N LYS A 124 13.41 -4.70 -1.27
CA LYS A 124 14.02 -3.73 -0.36
C LYS A 124 13.11 -3.41 0.84
N ILE A 125 11.81 -3.26 0.62
CA ILE A 125 10.83 -3.08 1.70
C ILE A 125 10.83 -4.31 2.61
N LEU A 126 10.68 -5.52 2.05
CA LEU A 126 10.66 -6.78 2.80
C LEU A 126 11.90 -6.93 3.71
N LEU A 127 13.09 -6.65 3.18
CA LEU A 127 14.34 -6.71 3.95
C LEU A 127 14.37 -5.68 5.09
N ARG A 128 13.85 -4.47 4.87
CA ARG A 128 13.78 -3.42 5.91
C ARG A 128 12.76 -3.78 7.00
N VAL A 129 11.61 -4.34 6.62
CA VAL A 129 10.59 -4.82 7.57
C VAL A 129 11.16 -5.95 8.44
N GLY A 130 11.85 -6.92 7.85
CA GLY A 130 12.52 -7.99 8.61
C GLY A 130 13.58 -7.45 9.57
N ALA A 131 14.36 -6.44 9.17
CA ALA A 131 15.30 -5.76 10.05
C ALA A 131 14.62 -4.94 11.16
N ALA A 132 13.39 -4.48 10.95
CA ALA A 132 12.59 -3.72 11.91
C ALA A 132 11.84 -4.60 12.93
N GLY A 133 12.01 -5.92 12.90
CA GLY A 133 11.56 -6.83 13.95
C GLY A 133 10.23 -7.54 13.69
N LEU A 134 9.64 -7.46 12.49
CA LEU A 134 8.59 -8.38 12.09
C LEU A 134 9.26 -9.70 11.70
N THR A 135 9.21 -10.69 12.59
CA THR A 135 9.67 -12.05 12.27
C THR A 135 8.55 -12.75 11.49
N LEU A 136 8.86 -13.22 10.29
CA LEU A 136 7.97 -14.01 9.42
C LEU A 136 7.54 -15.31 10.09
#